data_AF-A0A3M2LGY4-F1
#
_entry.id   AF-A0A3M2LGY4-F1
#
_cell.length_a   1.000
_cell.length_b   1.000
_cell.length_c   1.000
_cell.angle_alpha   90.00
_cell.angle_beta   90.00
_cell.angle_gamma   90.00
#
_symmetry.space_group_name_H-M   'P 1'
#
loop_
_entity.id
_entity.type
_entity.pdbx_description
1 polymer ?
#
loop_
_entity_poly.entity_id
_entity_poly.type
_entity_poly.pdbx_seq_one_letter_code
_entity_poly.pdbx_strand_id
1 'polypeptide(L)'
;MKAVVALVGAALAVITGLNLYSSSGPEGWARGVTLFNTGMALVWAVGWMLGPWPGERRSLVLMGGADVLITCGCLAESNRLFGVLSLMQLVAPGGYLAMFHGPRVLALHAGWSLLSVLTLTCLLLRYHGGDAAEAASMVLTTAAVTVMLIPALQFCHWVLRMDALTDPLTGLLNRRGLDYYASSWFGPGARGPICMMTLDLDRFKDVNDTFGHAAGDLALVRVASSLRATAPHGAVVARSGGEEFVVLAYLTQDAAEVEAARLCQAIEADSGPVTASIGVAVTGSPAVGRRLQDLIRTSDTAMYRAKQLGGNTVVTAT
;
A
#
# COMPACT_ATOMS: atom_id res chain seq x y z
N MET A 1 -10.26 -9.13 -9.31
CA MET A 1 -10.15 -7.66 -9.50
C MET A 1 -10.80 -7.16 -10.80
N LYS A 2 -10.44 -7.68 -11.99
CA LYS A 2 -11.08 -7.27 -13.28
C LYS A 2 -12.60 -7.35 -13.27
N ALA A 3 -13.16 -8.46 -12.76
CA ALA A 3 -14.60 -8.64 -12.62
C ALA A 3 -15.27 -7.57 -11.76
N VAL A 4 -14.60 -7.08 -10.70
CA VAL A 4 -15.12 -6.01 -9.84
C VAL A 4 -15.20 -4.69 -10.62
N VAL A 5 -14.14 -4.33 -11.35
CA VAL A 5 -14.12 -3.10 -12.17
C VAL A 5 -15.13 -3.18 -13.31
N ALA A 6 -15.30 -4.36 -13.92
CA ALA A 6 -16.30 -4.61 -14.95
C ALA A 6 -17.72 -4.48 -14.39
N LEU A 7 -17.98 -5.00 -13.19
CA LEU A 7 -19.28 -4.91 -12.50
C LEU A 7 -19.66 -3.46 -12.22
N VAL A 8 -18.70 -2.62 -11.81
CA VAL A 8 -18.93 -1.18 -11.62
C VAL A 8 -19.36 -0.52 -12.93
N GLY A 9 -18.67 -0.81 -14.05
CA GLY A 9 -19.07 -0.31 -15.38
C GLY A 9 -20.46 -0.81 -15.79
N ALA A 10 -20.77 -2.08 -15.54
CA ALA A 10 -22.09 -2.65 -15.85
C ALA A 10 -23.19 -1.99 -15.01
N ALA A 11 -22.95 -1.74 -13.72
CA ALA A 11 -23.87 -1.03 -12.86
C ALA A 11 -24.12 0.41 -13.35
N LEU A 12 -23.07 1.14 -13.74
CA LEU A 12 -23.21 2.48 -14.34
C LEU A 12 -24.03 2.45 -15.63
N ALA A 13 -23.82 1.45 -16.49
CA ALA A 13 -24.61 1.26 -17.70
C ALA A 13 -26.09 0.98 -17.39
N VAL A 14 -26.39 0.16 -16.37
CA VAL A 14 -27.77 -0.10 -15.95
C VAL A 14 -28.42 1.17 -15.39
N ILE A 15 -27.73 1.91 -14.53
CA ILE A 15 -28.26 3.16 -13.94
C ILE A 15 -28.59 4.18 -15.03
N THR A 16 -27.64 4.44 -15.93
CA THR A 16 -27.82 5.39 -17.05
C THR A 16 -28.85 4.90 -18.06
N GLY A 17 -28.91 3.59 -18.30
CA GLY A 17 -29.93 2.96 -19.15
C GLY A 17 -31.34 3.09 -18.59
N LEU A 18 -31.54 2.85 -17.29
CA LEU A 18 -32.83 3.02 -16.62
C LEU A 18 -33.31 4.48 -16.66
N ASN A 19 -32.37 5.43 -16.52
CA ASN A 19 -32.68 6.85 -16.57
C ASN A 19 -33.29 7.28 -17.93
N LEU A 20 -32.89 6.65 -19.04
CA LEU A 20 -33.47 6.93 -20.38
C LEU A 20 -34.96 6.61 -20.50
N TYR A 21 -35.50 5.77 -19.62
CA TYR A 21 -36.92 5.37 -19.59
C TYR A 21 -37.69 6.03 -18.43
N SER A 22 -37.02 6.82 -17.59
CA SER A 22 -37.68 7.54 -16.51
C SER A 22 -38.58 8.64 -17.07
N SER A 23 -39.74 8.86 -16.43
CA SER A 23 -40.61 9.99 -16.73
C SER A 23 -39.97 11.35 -16.41
N SER A 24 -38.94 11.35 -15.56
CA SER A 24 -38.09 12.51 -15.27
C SER A 24 -36.72 12.40 -15.95
N GLY A 25 -36.60 11.53 -16.94
CA GLY A 25 -35.37 11.26 -17.65
C GLY A 25 -35.00 12.36 -18.65
N PRO A 26 -33.85 12.23 -19.32
CA PRO A 26 -33.33 13.25 -20.21
C PRO A 26 -34.11 13.32 -21.54
N GLU A 27 -34.36 14.54 -22.01
CA GLU A 27 -35.03 14.83 -23.29
C GLU A 27 -34.09 15.54 -24.29
N GLY A 28 -34.47 15.55 -25.57
CA GLY A 28 -33.74 16.26 -26.63
C GLY A 28 -32.25 15.88 -26.70
N TRP A 29 -31.36 16.88 -26.67
CA TRP A 29 -29.92 16.68 -26.76
C TRP A 29 -29.34 15.94 -25.54
N ALA A 30 -29.95 16.10 -24.35
CA ALA A 30 -29.50 15.43 -23.13
C ALA A 30 -29.69 13.92 -23.23
N ARG A 31 -30.76 13.46 -23.91
CA ARG A 31 -31.00 12.04 -24.18
C ARG A 31 -29.86 11.43 -25.00
N GLY A 32 -29.30 12.18 -25.95
CA GLY A 32 -28.13 11.78 -26.74
C GLY A 32 -26.88 11.61 -25.89
N VAL A 33 -26.63 12.53 -24.94
CA VAL A 33 -25.52 12.43 -23.98
C VAL A 33 -25.67 11.18 -23.10
N THR A 34 -26.86 10.93 -22.57
CA THR A 34 -27.10 9.76 -21.70
C THR A 34 -26.98 8.44 -22.47
N LEU A 35 -27.43 8.37 -23.73
CA LEU A 35 -27.21 7.21 -24.60
C LEU A 35 -25.72 6.96 -24.85
N PHE A 36 -24.96 8.00 -25.15
CA PHE A 36 -23.51 7.90 -25.35
C PHE A 36 -22.80 7.40 -24.08
N ASN A 37 -23.13 7.98 -22.92
CA ASN A 37 -22.57 7.57 -21.63
C ASN A 37 -22.90 6.12 -21.30
N THR A 38 -24.15 5.69 -21.56
CA THR A 38 -24.58 4.29 -21.37
C THR A 38 -23.74 3.35 -22.24
N GLY A 39 -23.55 3.70 -23.52
CA GLY A 39 -22.70 2.94 -24.44
C GLY A 39 -21.25 2.84 -23.97
N MET A 40 -20.68 3.94 -23.47
CA MET A 40 -19.32 3.95 -22.92
C MET A 40 -19.18 3.11 -21.66
N ALA A 41 -20.17 3.13 -20.77
CA ALA A 41 -20.20 2.26 -19.59
C ALA A 41 -20.30 0.77 -19.97
N LEU A 42 -21.02 0.42 -21.03
CA LEU A 42 -21.05 -0.96 -21.55
C LEU A 42 -19.71 -1.37 -22.18
N VAL A 43 -19.12 -0.50 -23.02
CA VAL A 43 -17.79 -0.74 -23.60
C VAL A 43 -16.75 -0.93 -22.50
N TRP A 44 -16.86 -0.17 -21.42
CA TRP A 44 -16.03 -0.36 -20.22
C TRP A 44 -16.22 -1.73 -19.59
N ALA A 45 -17.46 -2.10 -19.27
CA ALA A 45 -17.78 -3.36 -18.61
C ALA A 45 -17.23 -4.55 -19.41
N VAL A 46 -17.51 -4.56 -20.72
CA VAL A 46 -17.03 -5.60 -21.64
C VAL A 46 -15.51 -5.55 -21.78
N GLY A 47 -14.93 -4.35 -21.91
CA GLY A 47 -13.49 -4.14 -22.07
C GLY A 47 -12.67 -4.68 -20.89
N TRP A 48 -13.11 -4.44 -19.64
CA TRP A 48 -12.44 -5.01 -18.47
C TRP A 48 -12.70 -6.50 -18.28
N MET A 49 -13.87 -6.99 -18.72
CA MET A 49 -14.18 -8.42 -18.63
C MET A 49 -13.33 -9.23 -19.61
N LEU A 50 -13.31 -8.84 -20.89
CA LEU A 50 -12.73 -9.62 -21.98
C LEU A 50 -11.31 -9.16 -22.38
N GLY A 51 -10.98 -7.88 -22.23
CA GLY A 51 -9.72 -7.30 -22.67
C GLY A 51 -8.56 -7.46 -21.67
N PRO A 52 -7.30 -7.17 -22.07
CA PRO A 52 -6.16 -7.17 -21.15
C PRO A 52 -6.25 -6.03 -20.14
N TRP A 53 -5.50 -6.14 -19.03
CA TRP A 53 -5.39 -5.04 -18.07
C TRP A 53 -4.78 -3.80 -18.75
N PRO A 54 -5.38 -2.61 -18.61
CA PRO A 54 -4.85 -1.41 -19.26
C PRO A 54 -3.53 -0.97 -18.64
N GLY A 55 -2.59 -0.51 -19.47
CA GLY A 55 -1.40 0.19 -19.00
C GLY A 55 -1.75 1.55 -18.41
N GLU A 56 -0.83 2.13 -17.65
CA GLU A 56 -1.03 3.36 -16.85
C GLU A 56 -1.63 4.51 -17.66
N ARG A 57 -1.08 4.83 -18.84
CA ARG A 57 -1.61 5.92 -19.68
C ARG A 57 -3.04 5.67 -20.12
N ARG A 58 -3.37 4.42 -20.47
CA ARG A 58 -4.72 4.06 -20.94
C ARG A 58 -5.72 4.14 -19.80
N SER A 59 -5.37 3.67 -18.60
CA SER A 59 -6.27 3.77 -17.45
C SER A 59 -6.49 5.23 -17.05
N LEU A 60 -5.47 6.09 -17.09
CA LEU A 60 -5.64 7.53 -16.81
C LEU A 60 -6.59 8.22 -17.79
N VAL A 61 -6.44 7.96 -19.10
CA VAL A 61 -7.37 8.50 -20.11
C VAL A 61 -8.79 7.99 -19.89
N LEU A 62 -8.95 6.72 -19.53
CA LEU A 62 -10.25 6.12 -19.26
C LEU A 62 -10.92 6.73 -18.01
N MET A 63 -10.18 6.93 -16.90
CA MET A 63 -10.73 7.57 -15.69
C MET A 63 -11.06 9.04 -15.92
N GLY A 64 -10.15 9.81 -16.53
CA GLY A 64 -10.41 11.22 -16.84
C GLY A 64 -11.56 11.40 -17.83
N GLY A 65 -11.68 10.49 -18.81
CA GLY A 65 -12.84 10.44 -19.70
C GLY A 65 -14.13 10.14 -18.96
N ALA A 66 -14.13 9.19 -18.02
CA ALA A 66 -15.29 8.89 -17.19
C ALA A 66 -15.71 10.09 -16.33
N ASP A 67 -14.75 10.80 -15.71
CA ASP A 67 -15.01 12.03 -14.95
C ASP A 67 -15.73 13.09 -15.80
N VAL A 68 -15.26 13.32 -17.04
CA VAL A 68 -15.88 14.26 -17.98
C VAL A 68 -17.28 13.80 -18.38
N LEU A 69 -17.44 12.55 -18.79
CA LEU A 69 -18.72 12.01 -19.28
C LEU A 69 -19.79 12.02 -18.19
N ILE A 70 -19.43 11.62 -16.96
CA ILE A 70 -20.34 11.65 -15.81
C ILE A 70 -20.77 13.09 -15.53
N THR A 71 -19.83 14.04 -15.42
CA THR A 71 -20.16 15.45 -15.17
C THR A 71 -21.03 16.05 -16.27
N CYS A 72 -20.71 15.77 -17.55
CA CYS A 72 -21.53 16.22 -18.68
C CYS A 72 -22.94 15.63 -18.64
N GLY A 73 -23.09 14.35 -18.30
CA GLY A 73 -24.40 13.72 -18.10
C GLY A 73 -25.19 14.41 -17.00
N CYS A 74 -24.57 14.64 -15.84
CA CYS A 74 -25.21 15.33 -14.71
C CYS A 74 -25.63 16.77 -15.06
N LEU A 75 -24.84 17.49 -15.87
CA LEU A 75 -25.17 18.85 -16.32
C LEU A 75 -26.33 18.87 -17.34
N ALA A 76 -26.41 17.83 -18.17
CA ALA A 76 -27.45 17.66 -19.17
C ALA A 76 -28.81 17.26 -18.57
N GLU A 77 -28.82 16.72 -17.35
CA GLU A 77 -30.06 16.34 -16.68
C GLU A 77 -31.03 17.50 -16.51
N SER A 78 -32.27 17.25 -16.94
CA SER A 78 -33.39 18.19 -16.81
C SER A 78 -33.80 18.36 -15.35
N ASN A 79 -33.75 17.27 -14.56
CA ASN A 79 -33.96 17.32 -13.13
C ASN A 79 -32.64 17.61 -12.39
N ARG A 80 -32.51 18.82 -11.84
CA ARG A 80 -31.30 19.27 -11.16
C ARG A 80 -30.97 18.49 -9.89
N LEU A 81 -31.99 18.06 -9.14
CA LEU A 81 -31.80 17.22 -7.96
C LEU A 81 -31.19 15.88 -8.36
N PHE A 82 -31.73 15.27 -9.43
CA PHE A 82 -31.21 14.01 -9.96
C PHE A 82 -29.79 14.15 -10.51
N GLY A 83 -29.47 15.26 -11.18
CA GLY A 83 -28.12 15.57 -11.63
C GLY A 83 -27.12 15.65 -10.47
N VAL A 84 -27.47 16.32 -9.36
CA VAL A 84 -26.62 16.38 -8.16
C VAL A 84 -26.43 15.00 -7.54
N LEU A 85 -27.50 14.21 -7.38
CA LEU A 85 -27.40 12.84 -6.85
C LEU A 85 -26.55 11.94 -7.76
N SER A 86 -26.63 12.12 -9.07
CA SER A 86 -25.87 11.36 -10.06
C SER A 86 -24.36 11.63 -10.01
N LEU A 87 -23.91 12.74 -9.42
CA LEU A 87 -22.48 12.99 -9.18
C LEU A 87 -21.85 11.95 -8.26
N MET A 88 -22.64 11.20 -7.47
CA MET A 88 -22.14 10.05 -6.71
C MET A 88 -21.46 8.99 -7.60
N GLN A 89 -21.75 8.96 -8.91
CA GLN A 89 -21.07 8.08 -9.86
C GLN A 89 -19.56 8.39 -9.99
N LEU A 90 -19.11 9.60 -9.65
CA LEU A 90 -17.68 9.96 -9.62
C LEU A 90 -16.88 9.15 -8.58
N VAL A 91 -17.55 8.51 -7.61
CA VAL A 91 -16.90 7.57 -6.68
C VAL A 91 -16.26 6.39 -7.42
N ALA A 92 -16.84 5.95 -8.54
CA ALA A 92 -16.32 4.82 -9.32
C ALA A 92 -14.91 5.08 -9.92
N PRO A 93 -14.70 6.13 -10.74
CA PRO A 93 -13.36 6.48 -11.22
C PRO A 93 -12.43 6.86 -10.06
N GLY A 94 -12.94 7.57 -9.05
CA GLY A 94 -12.18 7.93 -7.85
C GLY A 94 -11.63 6.73 -7.08
N GLY A 95 -12.45 5.70 -6.85
CA GLY A 95 -12.05 4.45 -6.20
C GLY A 95 -11.02 3.67 -7.01
N TYR A 96 -11.17 3.64 -8.34
CA TYR A 96 -10.15 3.05 -9.21
C TYR A 96 -8.81 3.79 -9.07
N LEU A 97 -8.82 5.12 -9.16
CA LEU A 97 -7.63 5.96 -9.02
C LEU A 97 -6.97 5.80 -7.65
N ALA A 98 -7.76 5.69 -6.57
CA ALA A 98 -7.26 5.48 -5.23
C ALA A 98 -6.46 4.18 -5.08
N MET A 99 -6.90 3.10 -5.75
CA MET A 99 -6.28 1.78 -5.66
C MET A 99 -5.07 1.60 -6.59
N PHE A 100 -5.11 2.19 -7.78
CA PHE A 100 -4.16 1.89 -8.86
C PHE A 100 -3.25 3.05 -9.28
N HIS A 101 -3.49 4.26 -8.77
CA HIS A 101 -2.73 5.45 -9.15
C HIS A 101 -2.23 6.23 -7.92
N GLY A 102 -1.31 7.16 -8.17
CA GLY A 102 -0.64 7.94 -7.14
C GLY A 102 -1.47 9.13 -6.61
N PRO A 103 -1.04 9.74 -5.49
CA PRO A 103 -1.78 10.80 -4.80
C PRO A 103 -1.99 12.07 -5.64
N ARG A 104 -1.08 12.37 -6.58
CA ARG A 104 -1.22 13.53 -7.48
C ARG A 104 -2.42 13.42 -8.42
N VAL A 105 -2.64 12.23 -8.97
CA VAL A 105 -3.79 11.96 -9.86
C VAL A 105 -5.07 12.00 -9.05
N LEU A 106 -5.04 11.47 -7.83
CA LEU A 106 -6.19 11.53 -6.95
C LEU A 106 -6.57 12.96 -6.57
N ALA A 107 -5.59 13.83 -6.30
CA ALA A 107 -5.84 15.24 -6.02
C ALA A 107 -6.49 15.95 -7.22
N LEU A 108 -6.09 15.61 -8.45
CA LEU A 108 -6.71 16.14 -9.67
C LEU A 108 -8.18 15.71 -9.78
N HIS A 109 -8.46 14.41 -9.57
CA HIS A 109 -9.83 13.89 -9.55
C HIS A 109 -10.68 14.55 -8.46
N ALA A 110 -10.16 14.67 -7.23
CA ALA A 110 -10.84 15.35 -6.13
C ALA A 110 -11.17 16.82 -6.47
N GLY A 111 -10.26 17.53 -7.14
CA GLY A 111 -10.48 18.88 -7.64
C GLY A 111 -11.59 18.94 -8.70
N TRP A 112 -11.60 18.00 -9.66
CA TRP A 112 -12.66 17.88 -10.67
C TRP A 112 -14.03 17.60 -10.04
N SER A 113 -14.09 16.66 -9.10
CA SER A 113 -15.30 16.29 -8.37
C SER A 113 -15.85 17.48 -7.57
N LEU A 114 -14.99 18.19 -6.85
CA LEU A 114 -15.38 19.40 -6.12
C LEU A 114 -15.93 20.49 -7.05
N LEU A 115 -15.25 20.74 -8.17
CA LEU A 115 -15.71 21.72 -9.16
C LEU A 115 -17.09 21.32 -9.74
N SER A 116 -17.30 20.03 -10.02
CA SER A 116 -18.57 19.51 -10.54
C SER A 116 -19.70 19.70 -9.53
N VAL A 117 -19.48 19.34 -8.26
CA VAL A 117 -20.44 19.53 -7.16
C VAL A 117 -20.81 21.00 -6.99
N LEU A 118 -19.83 21.89 -6.93
CA LEU A 118 -20.06 23.33 -6.78
C LEU A 118 -20.85 23.89 -7.97
N THR A 119 -20.49 23.49 -9.20
CA THR A 119 -21.16 23.95 -10.42
C THR A 119 -22.64 23.55 -10.43
N LEU A 120 -22.95 22.27 -10.21
CA LEU A 120 -24.35 21.81 -10.22
C LEU A 120 -25.16 22.41 -9.08
N THR A 121 -24.56 22.59 -7.90
CA THR A 121 -25.24 23.21 -6.77
C THR A 121 -25.56 24.67 -7.06
N CYS A 122 -24.62 25.44 -7.63
CA CYS A 122 -24.89 26.82 -8.03
C CYS A 122 -26.02 26.90 -9.06
N LEU A 123 -26.11 25.95 -9.99
CA LEU A 123 -27.22 25.87 -10.95
C LEU A 123 -28.56 25.51 -10.26
N LEU A 124 -28.54 24.58 -9.32
CA LEU A 124 -29.72 24.18 -8.54
C LEU A 124 -30.28 25.35 -7.71
N LEU A 125 -29.40 26.10 -7.05
CA LEU A 125 -29.75 27.30 -6.26
C LEU A 125 -30.47 28.35 -7.09
N ARG A 126 -29.98 28.59 -8.32
CA ARG A 126 -30.61 29.52 -9.26
C ARG A 126 -32.00 29.05 -9.70
N TYR A 127 -32.22 27.73 -9.74
CA TYR A 127 -33.47 27.13 -10.17
C TYR A 127 -34.54 27.12 -9.06
N HIS A 128 -34.17 26.83 -7.80
CA HIS A 128 -35.10 26.75 -6.66
C HIS A 128 -35.26 28.07 -5.88
N GLY A 129 -34.85 29.21 -6.45
CA GLY A 129 -35.06 30.51 -5.80
C GLY A 129 -34.16 30.79 -4.58
N GLY A 130 -33.05 30.06 -4.43
CA GLY A 130 -31.98 30.42 -3.50
C GLY A 130 -32.12 29.91 -2.06
N ASP A 131 -32.77 28.77 -1.80
CA ASP A 131 -32.65 28.11 -0.49
C ASP A 131 -31.22 27.61 -0.27
N ALA A 132 -30.44 28.46 0.40
CA ALA A 132 -29.03 28.23 0.69
C ALA A 132 -28.81 27.02 1.60
N ALA A 133 -29.77 26.67 2.46
CA ALA A 133 -29.61 25.59 3.43
C ALA A 133 -29.72 24.21 2.75
N GLU A 134 -30.71 24.02 1.87
CA GLU A 134 -30.87 22.79 1.09
C GLU A 134 -29.67 22.55 0.18
N ALA A 135 -29.22 23.60 -0.53
CA ALA A 135 -28.05 23.51 -1.39
C ALA A 135 -26.76 23.23 -0.63
N ALA A 136 -26.56 23.87 0.54
CA ALA A 136 -25.41 23.60 1.39
C ALA A 136 -25.41 22.14 1.86
N SER A 137 -26.56 21.60 2.27
CA SER A 137 -26.73 20.20 2.66
C SER A 137 -26.35 19.24 1.53
N MET A 138 -26.77 19.54 0.29
CA MET A 138 -26.44 18.72 -0.89
C MET A 138 -24.95 18.78 -1.25
N VAL A 139 -24.33 19.95 -1.19
CA VAL A 139 -22.87 20.08 -1.40
C VAL A 139 -22.12 19.27 -0.37
N LEU A 140 -22.47 19.41 0.91
CA LEU A 140 -21.79 18.72 2.00
C LEU A 140 -21.95 17.21 1.88
N THR A 141 -23.16 16.72 1.60
CA THR A 141 -23.42 15.28 1.43
C THR A 141 -22.68 14.72 0.21
N THR A 142 -22.76 15.41 -0.94
CA THR A 142 -22.12 14.95 -2.18
C THR A 142 -20.61 15.02 -2.09
N ALA A 143 -20.05 16.08 -1.47
CA ALA A 143 -18.62 16.21 -1.24
C ALA A 143 -18.10 15.19 -0.20
N ALA A 144 -18.86 14.89 0.85
CA ALA A 144 -18.48 13.83 1.80
C ALA A 144 -18.33 12.47 1.10
N VAL A 145 -19.26 12.13 0.20
CA VAL A 145 -19.24 10.85 -0.52
C VAL A 145 -18.22 10.83 -1.66
N THR A 146 -18.12 11.90 -2.45
CA THR A 146 -17.29 11.91 -3.68
C THR A 146 -15.87 12.45 -3.46
N VAL A 147 -15.63 13.26 -2.42
CA VAL A 147 -14.33 13.91 -2.17
C VAL A 147 -13.68 13.40 -0.89
N MET A 148 -14.44 13.14 0.19
CA MET A 148 -13.85 12.71 1.48
C MET A 148 -13.66 11.19 1.60
N LEU A 149 -14.56 10.39 1.03
CA LEU A 149 -14.47 8.93 1.07
C LEU A 149 -13.17 8.42 0.41
N ILE A 150 -12.72 9.07 -0.65
CA ILE A 150 -11.59 8.60 -1.46
C ILE A 150 -10.25 8.70 -0.70
N PRO A 151 -9.88 9.84 -0.08
CA PRO A 151 -8.74 9.91 0.84
C PRO A 151 -8.86 8.94 2.01
N ALA A 152 -10.05 8.73 2.56
CA ALA A 152 -10.27 7.75 3.64
C ALA A 152 -9.94 6.33 3.18
N LEU A 153 -10.38 5.93 1.98
CA LEU A 153 -10.02 4.64 1.39
C LEU A 153 -8.51 4.51 1.14
N GLN A 154 -7.85 5.57 0.66
CA GLN A 154 -6.38 5.58 0.53
C GLN A 154 -5.68 5.45 1.87
N PHE A 155 -6.16 6.15 2.90
CA PHE A 155 -5.63 6.05 4.24
C PHE A 155 -5.81 4.63 4.80
N CYS A 156 -7.01 4.03 4.71
CA CYS A 156 -7.25 2.66 5.13
C CYS A 156 -6.35 1.67 4.37
N HIS A 157 -6.19 1.83 3.06
CA HIS A 157 -5.29 1.00 2.28
C HIS A 157 -3.83 1.19 2.67
N TRP A 158 -3.41 2.42 3.00
CA TRP A 158 -2.08 2.69 3.53
C TRP A 158 -1.86 2.05 4.90
N VAL A 159 -2.81 2.19 5.83
CA VAL A 159 -2.78 1.55 7.16
C VAL A 159 -2.66 0.02 7.02
N LEU A 160 -3.53 -0.60 6.20
CA LEU A 160 -3.49 -2.04 5.94
C LEU A 160 -2.17 -2.49 5.32
N ARG A 161 -1.53 -1.65 4.50
CA ARG A 161 -0.20 -1.94 3.96
C ARG A 161 0.90 -1.81 5.00
N MET A 162 0.84 -0.81 5.87
CA MET A 162 1.82 -0.62 6.93
C MET A 162 1.76 -1.75 7.95
N ASP A 163 0.55 -2.18 8.34
CA ASP A 163 0.35 -3.39 9.17
C ASP A 163 0.92 -4.63 8.47
N ALA A 164 0.91 -4.67 7.14
CA ALA A 164 1.49 -5.77 6.38
C ALA A 164 3.03 -5.73 6.25
N LEU A 165 3.71 -4.67 6.72
CA LEU A 165 5.18 -4.58 6.72
C LEU A 165 5.81 -4.88 8.07
N THR A 166 5.03 -4.96 9.15
CA THR A 166 5.51 -5.27 10.50
C THR A 166 5.13 -6.69 10.91
N ASP A 167 5.93 -7.27 11.81
CA ASP A 167 5.60 -8.51 12.50
C ASP A 167 4.72 -8.18 13.71
N PRO A 168 3.49 -8.72 13.81
CA PRO A 168 2.54 -8.32 14.85
C PRO A 168 2.98 -8.73 16.27
N LEU A 169 3.85 -9.74 16.41
CA LEU A 169 4.34 -10.19 17.71
C LEU A 169 5.45 -9.26 18.23
N THR A 170 6.46 -9.00 17.39
CA THR A 170 7.68 -8.28 17.81
C THR A 170 7.66 -6.79 17.51
N GLY A 171 6.76 -6.34 16.63
CA GLY A 171 6.71 -4.97 16.12
C GLY A 171 7.92 -4.57 15.26
N LEU A 172 8.82 -5.49 14.93
CA LEU A 172 9.88 -5.28 13.94
C LEU A 172 9.28 -5.31 12.53
N LEU A 173 10.09 -5.00 11.53
CA LEU A 173 9.68 -5.27 10.14
C LEU A 173 9.54 -6.77 9.93
N ASN A 174 8.59 -7.19 9.11
CA ASN A 174 8.54 -8.56 8.62
C ASN A 174 9.38 -8.69 7.33
N ARG A 175 9.42 -9.88 6.75
CA ARG A 175 10.13 -10.13 5.48
C ARG A 175 9.75 -9.16 4.35
N ARG A 176 8.48 -8.77 4.23
CA ARG A 176 8.02 -7.79 3.22
C ARG A 176 8.51 -6.39 3.56
N GLY A 177 8.52 -6.03 4.84
CA GLY A 177 9.12 -4.79 5.33
C GLY A 177 10.60 -4.67 5.00
N LEU A 178 11.38 -5.74 5.26
CA LEU A 178 12.79 -5.81 4.86
C LEU A 178 12.98 -5.53 3.37
N ASP A 179 12.26 -6.26 2.51
CA ASP A 179 12.34 -6.08 1.05
C ASP A 179 12.00 -4.65 0.62
N TYR A 180 10.94 -4.06 1.19
CA TYR A 180 10.49 -2.71 0.89
C TYR A 180 11.56 -1.66 1.22
N TYR A 181 12.10 -1.66 2.43
CA TYR A 181 13.08 -0.66 2.86
C TYR A 181 14.46 -0.87 2.20
N ALA A 182 14.88 -2.12 2.04
CA ALA A 182 16.17 -2.46 1.44
C ALA A 182 16.22 -2.18 -0.07
N SER A 183 15.07 -2.19 -0.77
CA SER A 183 15.02 -1.95 -2.23
C SER A 183 15.72 -0.67 -2.68
N SER A 184 15.70 0.37 -1.84
CA SER A 184 16.31 1.67 -2.14
C SER A 184 17.84 1.72 -1.93
N TRP A 185 18.42 0.72 -1.26
CA TRP A 185 19.83 0.73 -0.85
C TRP A 185 20.78 0.26 -1.96
N PHE A 186 20.28 -0.54 -2.91
CA PHE A 186 21.08 -1.13 -4.00
C PHE A 186 21.05 -0.33 -5.31
N GLY A 187 20.46 0.86 -5.30
CA GLY A 187 20.36 1.74 -6.46
C GLY A 187 21.56 2.70 -6.65
N PRO A 188 21.48 3.61 -7.63
CA PRO A 188 22.53 4.62 -7.88
C PRO A 188 22.84 5.55 -6.69
N GLY A 189 21.96 5.60 -5.69
CA GLY A 189 22.11 6.40 -4.46
C GLY A 189 22.68 5.65 -3.26
N ALA A 190 23.31 4.48 -3.47
CA ALA A 190 23.92 3.71 -2.38
C ALA A 190 24.95 4.55 -1.60
N ARG A 191 24.84 4.55 -0.26
CA ARG A 191 25.62 5.44 0.62
C ARG A 191 27.00 4.90 0.99
N GLY A 192 27.27 3.62 0.74
CA GLY A 192 28.50 2.94 1.13
C GLY A 192 28.34 1.42 1.11
N PRO A 193 29.29 0.67 1.70
CA PRO A 193 29.16 -0.76 1.89
C PRO A 193 27.90 -1.12 2.69
N ILE A 194 27.17 -2.12 2.21
CA ILE A 194 25.96 -2.64 2.85
C ILE A 194 26.31 -3.93 3.56
N CYS A 195 25.99 -3.99 4.85
CA CYS A 195 26.16 -5.15 5.70
C CYS A 195 24.81 -5.79 5.99
N MET A 196 24.73 -7.10 5.79
CA MET A 196 23.63 -7.96 6.21
C MET A 196 24.10 -8.87 7.35
N MET A 197 23.34 -8.88 8.44
CA MET A 197 23.49 -9.83 9.53
C MET A 197 22.22 -10.69 9.58
N THR A 198 22.35 -11.98 9.30
CA THR A 198 21.27 -12.95 9.51
C THR A 198 21.48 -13.59 10.87
N LEU A 199 20.43 -13.62 11.69
CA LEU A 199 20.45 -14.18 13.03
C LEU A 199 19.40 -15.30 13.11
N ASP A 200 19.74 -16.36 13.81
CA ASP A 200 18.79 -17.42 14.17
C ASP A 200 19.03 -17.80 15.64
N LEU A 201 17.93 -17.93 16.39
CA LEU A 201 17.96 -18.25 17.80
C LEU A 201 18.35 -19.71 18.05
N ASP A 202 19.37 -19.91 18.86
CA ASP A 202 19.85 -21.25 19.18
C ASP A 202 18.87 -21.96 20.12
N ARG A 203 18.51 -23.20 19.77
CA ARG A 203 17.64 -24.08 20.56
C ARG A 203 16.29 -23.44 20.93
N PHE A 204 15.75 -22.55 20.09
CA PHE A 204 14.45 -21.92 20.36
C PHE A 204 13.31 -22.94 20.48
N LYS A 205 13.38 -24.03 19.72
CA LYS A 205 12.45 -25.16 19.86
C LYS A 205 12.44 -25.75 21.29
N ASP A 206 13.59 -25.89 21.94
CA ASP A 206 13.68 -26.42 23.30
C ASP A 206 12.95 -25.52 24.30
N VAL A 207 12.98 -24.20 24.08
CA VAL A 207 12.21 -23.23 24.88
C VAL A 207 10.71 -23.45 24.72
N ASN A 208 10.23 -23.64 23.48
CA ASN A 208 8.83 -23.94 23.22
C ASN A 208 8.41 -25.28 23.83
N ASP A 209 9.24 -26.31 23.68
CA ASP A 209 8.94 -27.67 24.15
C ASP A 209 8.96 -27.75 25.70
N THR A 210 9.80 -26.95 26.36
CA THR A 210 9.95 -26.96 27.83
C THR A 210 8.98 -26.01 28.52
N PHE A 211 8.75 -24.81 27.98
CA PHE A 211 8.02 -23.73 28.64
C PHE A 211 6.73 -23.32 27.92
N GLY A 212 6.43 -23.94 26.78
CA GLY A 212 5.27 -23.66 25.95
C GLY A 212 5.46 -22.47 25.00
N HIS A 213 4.59 -22.38 24.00
CA HIS A 213 4.66 -21.34 22.96
C HIS A 213 4.58 -19.91 23.49
N ALA A 214 3.82 -19.66 24.57
CA ALA A 214 3.74 -18.33 25.16
C ALA A 214 5.11 -17.84 25.70
N ALA A 215 5.95 -18.75 26.19
CA ALA A 215 7.30 -18.43 26.62
C ALA A 215 8.24 -18.19 25.42
N GLY A 216 8.09 -18.96 24.34
CA GLY A 216 8.78 -18.70 23.08
C GLY A 216 8.43 -17.34 22.49
N ASP A 217 7.15 -16.97 22.49
CA ASP A 217 6.68 -15.65 22.05
C ASP A 217 7.32 -14.52 22.86
N LEU A 218 7.39 -14.67 24.19
CA LEU A 218 8.05 -13.70 25.06
C LEU A 218 9.55 -13.60 24.77
N ALA A 219 10.22 -14.72 24.48
CA ALA A 219 11.63 -14.72 24.10
C ALA A 219 11.84 -13.94 22.78
N LEU A 220 10.99 -14.17 21.77
CA LEU A 220 11.03 -13.41 20.50
C LEU A 220 10.86 -11.90 20.71
N VAL A 221 9.94 -11.49 21.60
CA VAL A 221 9.72 -10.08 21.95
C VAL A 221 10.94 -9.46 22.63
N ARG A 222 11.61 -10.21 23.51
CA ARG A 222 12.84 -9.75 24.18
C ARG A 222 14.01 -9.60 23.21
N VAL A 223 14.22 -10.60 22.35
CA VAL A 223 15.22 -10.53 21.26
C VAL A 223 14.97 -9.31 20.39
N ALA A 224 13.72 -9.10 19.96
CA ALA A 224 13.37 -7.95 19.15
C ALA A 224 13.66 -6.61 19.82
N SER A 225 13.42 -6.52 21.13
CA SER A 225 13.71 -5.34 21.93
C SER A 225 15.22 -5.11 22.08
N SER A 226 15.99 -6.17 22.33
CA SER A 226 17.46 -6.15 22.39
C SER A 226 18.07 -5.71 21.05
N LEU A 227 17.59 -6.28 19.94
CA LEU A 227 18.00 -5.87 18.59
C LEU A 227 17.66 -4.40 18.31
N ARG A 228 16.48 -3.92 18.70
CA ARG A 228 16.10 -2.52 18.47
C ARG A 228 16.95 -1.54 19.29
N ALA A 229 17.30 -1.89 20.52
CA ALA A 229 18.13 -1.07 21.39
C ALA A 229 19.61 -1.06 20.95
N THR A 230 20.07 -2.17 20.36
CA THR A 230 21.49 -2.38 20.05
C THR A 230 21.81 -2.14 18.58
N ALA A 231 20.85 -2.20 17.66
CA ALA A 231 21.14 -2.04 16.23
C ALA A 231 21.83 -0.70 15.91
N PRO A 232 22.71 -0.67 14.88
CA PRO A 232 23.33 0.57 14.41
C PRO A 232 22.31 1.62 14.02
N HIS A 233 22.66 2.91 14.17
CA HIS A 233 21.76 4.01 13.81
C HIS A 233 21.38 3.96 12.32
N GLY A 234 20.08 3.99 12.03
CA GLY A 234 19.55 3.90 10.66
C GLY A 234 19.57 2.50 10.05
N ALA A 235 19.86 1.46 10.85
CA ALA A 235 19.71 0.08 10.44
C ALA A 235 18.24 -0.31 10.24
N VAL A 236 18.02 -1.22 9.31
CA VAL A 236 16.73 -1.91 9.10
C VAL A 236 16.78 -3.21 9.89
N VAL A 237 15.87 -3.36 10.86
CA VAL A 237 15.77 -4.55 11.71
C VAL A 237 14.45 -5.27 11.39
N ALA A 238 14.53 -6.56 11.07
CA ALA A 238 13.39 -7.36 10.65
C ALA A 238 13.38 -8.75 11.28
N ARG A 239 12.20 -9.34 11.43
CA ARG A 239 11.98 -10.76 11.66
C ARG A 239 11.62 -11.41 10.32
N SER A 240 12.52 -12.23 9.78
CA SER A 240 12.38 -12.84 8.45
C SER A 240 11.62 -14.16 8.47
N GLY A 241 11.63 -14.85 9.61
CA GLY A 241 11.06 -16.18 9.80
C GLY A 241 10.56 -16.41 11.24
N GLY A 242 10.36 -17.68 11.60
CA GLY A 242 9.85 -18.05 12.93
C GLY A 242 10.78 -17.60 14.05
N GLU A 243 12.04 -18.01 14.00
CA GLU A 243 13.10 -17.69 14.97
C GLU A 243 14.26 -16.90 14.33
N GLU A 244 14.05 -16.42 13.10
CA GLU A 244 15.07 -15.74 12.29
C GLU A 244 14.87 -14.23 12.29
N PHE A 245 15.97 -13.51 12.50
CA PHE A 245 16.04 -12.06 12.47
C PHE A 245 17.11 -11.58 11.49
N VAL A 246 16.96 -10.34 11.05
CA VAL A 246 17.86 -9.71 10.09
C VAL A 246 18.15 -8.28 10.52
N VAL A 247 19.42 -7.89 10.46
CA VAL A 247 19.87 -6.50 10.59
C VAL A 247 20.61 -6.10 9.32
N LEU A 248 20.14 -5.03 8.68
CA LEU A 248 20.74 -4.45 7.47
C LEU A 248 21.22 -3.03 7.79
N ALA A 249 22.51 -2.74 7.58
CA ALA A 249 23.12 -1.46 7.93
C ALA A 249 24.21 -1.05 6.92
N TYR A 250 24.54 0.23 6.87
CA TYR A 250 25.71 0.70 6.13
C TYR A 250 26.95 0.58 7.02
N LEU A 251 27.72 -0.49 6.85
CA LEU A 251 28.90 -0.79 7.67
C LEU A 251 30.02 -1.34 6.79
N THR A 252 31.25 -0.93 7.09
CA THR A 252 32.45 -1.62 6.58
C THR A 252 32.56 -3.01 7.21
N GLN A 253 33.42 -3.87 6.66
CA GLN A 253 33.62 -5.22 7.20
C GLN A 253 34.08 -5.20 8.66
N ASP A 254 35.09 -4.39 9.00
CA ASP A 254 35.60 -4.28 10.38
C ASP A 254 34.51 -3.81 11.36
N ALA A 255 33.67 -2.85 10.94
CA ALA A 255 32.57 -2.37 11.77
C ALA A 255 31.45 -3.41 11.90
N ALA A 256 31.18 -4.17 10.83
CA ALA A 256 30.17 -5.21 10.83
C ALA A 256 30.48 -6.31 11.85
N GLU A 257 31.74 -6.72 11.99
CA GLU A 257 32.16 -7.74 12.96
C GLU A 257 31.96 -7.28 14.41
N VAL A 258 32.37 -6.04 14.71
CA VAL A 258 32.18 -5.44 16.04
C VAL A 258 30.69 -5.33 16.38
N GLU A 259 29.88 -4.84 15.44
CA GLU A 259 28.44 -4.67 15.63
C GLU A 259 27.70 -6.01 15.78
N ALA A 260 28.07 -7.02 14.99
CA ALA A 260 27.50 -8.35 15.11
C ALA A 260 27.85 -9.00 16.46
N ALA A 261 29.09 -8.86 16.93
CA ALA A 261 29.49 -9.34 18.25
C ALA A 261 28.71 -8.64 19.38
N ARG A 262 28.50 -7.32 19.26
CA ARG A 262 27.69 -6.53 20.19
C ARG A 262 26.24 -7.01 20.23
N LEU A 263 25.64 -7.29 19.08
CA LEU A 263 24.28 -7.85 18.99
C LEU A 263 24.20 -9.24 19.62
N CYS A 264 25.17 -10.12 19.36
CA CYS A 264 25.23 -11.45 19.95
C CYS A 264 25.24 -11.39 21.48
N GLN A 265 26.12 -10.55 22.05
CA GLN A 265 26.23 -10.35 23.49
C GLN A 265 24.96 -9.74 24.11
N ALA A 266 24.32 -8.77 23.44
CA ALA A 266 23.09 -8.17 23.91
C ALA A 266 21.92 -9.16 23.92
N ILE A 267 21.85 -10.07 22.94
CA ILE A 267 20.83 -11.12 22.92
C ILE A 267 21.04 -12.08 24.09
N GLU A 268 22.27 -12.55 24.29
CA GLU A 268 22.63 -13.45 25.40
C GLU A 268 22.31 -12.84 26.77
N ALA A 269 22.56 -11.54 26.95
CA ALA A 269 22.31 -10.85 28.22
C ALA A 269 20.80 -10.63 28.50
N ASP A 270 20.02 -10.22 27.49
CA ASP A 270 18.69 -9.64 27.72
C ASP A 270 17.52 -10.55 27.28
N SER A 271 17.78 -11.64 26.55
CA SER A 271 16.71 -12.40 25.87
C SER A 271 16.27 -13.68 26.59
N GLY A 272 16.82 -13.97 27.78
CA GLY A 272 16.46 -15.15 28.57
C GLY A 272 17.26 -16.40 28.15
N PRO A 273 16.63 -17.59 27.99
CA PRO A 273 17.36 -18.85 27.78
C PRO A 273 17.89 -19.05 26.35
N VAL A 274 17.76 -18.05 25.47
CA VAL A 274 18.15 -18.13 24.06
C VAL A 274 19.42 -17.34 23.80
N THR A 275 20.28 -17.90 22.97
CA THR A 275 21.40 -17.21 22.33
C THR A 275 21.13 -17.10 20.83
N ALA A 276 22.01 -16.43 20.08
CA ALA A 276 21.87 -16.34 18.63
C ALA A 276 23.15 -16.73 17.91
N SER A 277 22.98 -17.42 16.78
CA SER A 277 24.01 -17.60 15.77
C SER A 277 23.88 -16.52 14.71
N ILE A 278 24.95 -15.78 14.44
CA ILE A 278 24.94 -14.63 13.53
C ILE A 278 25.87 -14.86 12.34
N GLY A 279 25.34 -14.70 11.14
CA GLY A 279 26.09 -14.69 9.89
C GLY A 279 26.18 -13.29 9.31
N VAL A 280 27.39 -12.83 8.98
CA VAL A 280 27.64 -11.48 8.48
C VAL A 280 28.08 -11.53 7.02
N ALA A 281 27.51 -10.69 6.18
CA ALA A 281 27.94 -10.49 4.80
C ALA A 281 27.98 -9.00 4.47
N VAL A 282 29.10 -8.53 3.90
CA VAL A 282 29.29 -7.13 3.53
C VAL A 282 29.53 -7.03 2.03
N THR A 283 28.85 -6.11 1.36
CA THR A 283 29.09 -5.83 -0.06
C THR A 283 30.41 -5.07 -0.23
N GLY A 284 31.16 -5.35 -1.29
CA GLY A 284 32.22 -4.45 -1.76
C GLY A 284 31.67 -3.06 -2.11
N SER A 285 32.53 -2.05 -2.05
CA SER A 285 32.17 -0.66 -2.41
C SER A 285 32.47 -0.37 -3.89
N PRO A 286 31.53 0.18 -4.68
CA PRO A 286 30.13 0.44 -4.35
C PRO A 286 29.23 -0.80 -4.56
N ALA A 287 28.12 -0.89 -3.82
CA ALA A 287 27.16 -2.00 -3.89
C ALA A 287 26.26 -2.01 -5.14
N VAL A 288 26.55 -1.16 -6.13
CA VAL A 288 25.71 -0.95 -7.33
C VAL A 288 25.63 -2.24 -8.16
N GLY A 289 24.41 -2.65 -8.50
CA GLY A 289 24.15 -3.85 -9.32
C GLY A 289 24.08 -5.17 -8.53
N ARG A 290 24.33 -5.14 -7.21
CA ARG A 290 24.08 -6.29 -6.33
C ARG A 290 22.59 -6.40 -5.98
N ARG A 291 22.13 -7.61 -5.67
CA ARG A 291 20.76 -7.88 -5.23
C ARG A 291 20.74 -8.18 -3.73
N LEU A 292 19.73 -7.68 -3.05
CA LEU A 292 19.42 -8.01 -1.65
C LEU A 292 19.46 -9.52 -1.39
N GLN A 293 18.90 -10.31 -2.32
CA GLN A 293 18.85 -11.77 -2.20
C GLN A 293 20.24 -12.44 -2.19
N ASP A 294 21.21 -11.90 -2.92
CA ASP A 294 22.58 -12.46 -2.89
C ASP A 294 23.21 -12.21 -1.53
N LEU A 295 22.97 -11.03 -0.94
CA LEU A 295 23.52 -10.68 0.37
C LEU A 295 22.88 -11.52 1.48
N ILE A 296 21.56 -11.73 1.43
CA ILE A 296 20.83 -12.65 2.33
C ILE A 296 21.40 -14.06 2.24
N ARG A 297 21.59 -14.60 1.03
CA ARG A 297 22.12 -15.97 0.85
C ARG A 297 23.52 -16.12 1.45
N THR A 298 24.36 -15.11 1.25
CA THR A 298 25.74 -15.12 1.78
C THR A 298 25.77 -15.03 3.30
N SER A 299 24.97 -14.15 3.92
CA SER A 299 24.89 -14.05 5.38
C SER A 299 24.24 -15.30 6.00
N ASP A 300 23.23 -15.87 5.36
CA ASP A 300 22.58 -17.11 5.80
C ASP A 300 23.55 -18.31 5.80
N THR A 301 24.39 -18.43 4.77
CA THR A 301 25.44 -19.46 4.73
C THR A 301 26.43 -19.30 5.89
N ALA A 302 26.80 -18.06 6.24
CA ALA A 302 27.67 -17.78 7.37
C ALA A 302 26.99 -18.07 8.72
N MET A 303 25.70 -17.74 8.85
CA MET A 303 24.89 -18.03 10.05
C MET A 303 24.78 -19.55 10.27
N TYR A 304 24.59 -20.31 9.19
CA TYR A 304 24.58 -21.76 9.27
C TYR A 304 25.92 -22.33 9.76
N ARG A 305 27.05 -21.74 9.34
CA ARG A 305 28.37 -22.08 9.90
C ARG A 305 28.48 -21.73 11.39
N ALA A 306 27.95 -20.58 11.81
CA ALA A 306 27.91 -20.20 13.23
C ALA A 306 27.15 -21.26 14.07
N LYS A 307 26.01 -21.75 13.58
CA LYS A 307 25.29 -22.87 14.21
C LYS A 307 26.13 -24.14 14.31
N GLN A 308 26.88 -24.48 13.27
CA GLN A 308 27.76 -25.66 13.28
C GLN A 308 28.93 -25.56 14.25
N LEU A 309 29.35 -24.36 14.63
CA LEU A 309 30.41 -24.11 15.61
C LEU A 309 29.92 -24.20 17.08
N GLY A 310 28.66 -24.57 17.30
CA GLY A 310 28.09 -24.74 18.64
C GLY A 310 27.13 -23.63 19.07
N GLY A 311 26.85 -22.67 18.18
CA GLY A 311 25.96 -21.54 18.46
C GLY A 311 26.61 -20.43 19.27
N ASN A 312 25.80 -19.43 19.64
CA ASN A 312 26.21 -18.22 20.37
C ASN A 312 27.49 -17.58 19.81
N THR A 313 27.55 -17.42 18.49
CA THR A 313 28.76 -16.94 17.82
C THR A 313 28.45 -16.19 16.53
N VAL A 314 29.47 -15.51 16.02
CA VAL A 314 29.41 -14.70 14.81
C VAL A 314 30.37 -15.29 13.78
N VAL A 315 29.92 -15.43 12.54
CA VAL A 315 30.76 -15.83 11.40
C VAL A 315 30.59 -14.82 10.27
N THR A 316 31.71 -14.28 9.78
CA THR A 316 31.74 -13.43 8.58
C THR A 316 31.93 -14.28 7.32
N ALA A 317 31.16 -14.00 6.28
CA ALA A 317 31.37 -14.58 4.97
C ALA A 317 32.66 -14.06 4.35
N THR A 318 33.56 -14.99 4.07
CA THR A 318 34.84 -14.80 3.35
C THR A 318 34.63 -14.85 1.84
#